data_AF-A0A9D7QKT0-F1
#
_entry.id   AF-A0A9D7QKT0-F1
#
_cell.length_a   1.000
_cell.length_b   1.000
_cell.length_c   1.000
_cell.angle_alpha   90.00
_cell.angle_beta   90.00
_cell.angle_gamma   90.00
#
_symmetry.space_group_name_H-M   'P 1'
#
loop_
_entity.id
_entity.type
_entity.pdbx_description
1 polymer ?
#
loop_
_entity_poly.entity_id
_entity_poly.type
_entity_poly.pdbx_seq_one_letter_code
_entity_poly.pdbx_strand_id
1 'polypeptide(L)'
;MTGDLAGPRGAHSGERVQAARAALDDAQRQMEAVAADTGALTQLSAVLESAIARARVLAEYYEGGWAEDVEVILAGDPTGITPPAANQDAVWEALSDHDDRIRLILGLVAGYLTRDLR
;
A
#
# COMPACT_ATOMS: atom_id res chain seq x y z
N MET A 1 18.35 52.00 50.73
CA MET A 1 18.76 51.89 49.32
C MET A 1 18.63 50.42 48.91
N THR A 2 17.40 49.97 48.71
CA THR A 2 17.07 48.60 48.32
C THR A 2 17.02 48.55 46.80
N GLY A 3 18.13 48.12 46.20
CA GLY A 3 18.26 47.93 44.77
C GLY A 3 17.46 46.71 44.33
N ASP A 4 16.50 46.98 43.48
CA ASP A 4 15.63 46.07 42.75
C ASP A 4 16.45 45.06 41.94
N LEU A 5 16.31 43.76 42.27
CA LEU A 5 16.89 42.64 41.53
C LEU A 5 15.77 41.76 40.95
N ALA A 6 14.79 42.37 40.31
CA ALA A 6 13.85 41.67 39.42
C ALA A 6 14.43 41.56 38.00
N GLY A 7 15.45 40.71 37.83
CA GLY A 7 15.96 40.33 36.50
C GLY A 7 15.02 39.37 35.76
N PRO A 8 15.05 39.32 34.41
CA PRO A 8 13.99 38.79 33.54
C PRO A 8 13.98 37.25 33.45
N ARG A 9 13.84 36.55 34.58
CA ARG A 9 13.76 35.07 34.60
C ARG A 9 12.45 34.52 34.01
N GLY A 10 11.44 35.36 33.77
CA GLY A 10 10.13 34.95 33.23
C GLY A 10 10.08 34.76 31.71
N ALA A 11 10.87 35.54 30.94
CA ALA A 11 10.77 35.55 29.48
C ALA A 11 11.24 34.23 28.83
N HIS A 12 12.40 33.72 29.24
CA HIS A 12 12.95 32.45 28.72
C HIS A 12 12.17 31.21 29.17
N SER A 13 11.42 31.31 30.27
CA SER A 13 10.52 30.22 30.70
C SER A 13 9.26 30.16 29.83
N GLY A 14 8.72 31.32 29.43
CA GLY A 14 7.55 31.40 28.55
C GLY A 14 7.85 30.90 27.13
N GLU A 15 8.96 31.32 26.54
CA GLU A 15 9.41 30.87 25.21
C GLU A 15 9.64 29.36 25.15
N ARG A 16 10.28 28.78 26.18
CA ARG A 16 10.48 27.33 26.26
C ARG A 16 9.16 26.56 26.40
N VAL A 17 8.20 27.08 27.15
CA VAL A 17 6.87 26.47 27.28
C VAL A 17 6.10 26.52 25.96
N GLN A 18 6.18 27.63 25.22
CA GLN A 18 5.54 27.75 23.91
C GLN A 18 6.16 26.80 22.88
N ALA A 19 7.49 26.72 22.83
CA ALA A 19 8.20 25.78 21.96
C ALA A 19 7.86 24.33 22.29
N ALA A 20 7.78 23.98 23.59
CA ALA A 20 7.39 22.64 24.02
C ALA A 20 5.94 22.30 23.63
N ARG A 21 5.02 23.26 23.72
CA ARG A 21 3.63 23.08 23.24
C ARG A 21 3.58 22.84 21.74
N ALA A 22 4.26 23.65 20.96
CA ALA A 22 4.31 23.47 19.50
C ALA A 22 4.89 22.10 19.11
N ALA A 23 5.93 21.64 19.81
CA ALA A 23 6.51 20.31 19.60
C ALA A 23 5.54 19.18 19.97
N LEU A 24 4.76 19.34 21.04
CA LEU A 24 3.73 18.37 21.42
C LEU A 24 2.57 18.34 20.41
N ASP A 25 2.13 19.50 19.93
CA ASP A 25 1.08 19.59 18.91
C ASP A 25 1.55 18.95 17.59
N ASP A 26 2.82 19.12 17.23
CA ASP A 26 3.40 18.45 16.07
C ASP A 26 3.46 16.93 16.26
N ALA A 27 3.96 16.46 17.40
CA ALA A 27 4.00 15.04 17.72
C ALA A 27 2.59 14.40 17.72
N GLN A 28 1.57 15.12 18.23
CA GLN A 28 0.19 14.68 18.19
C GLN A 28 -0.30 14.50 16.74
N ARG A 29 -0.03 15.47 15.86
CA ARG A 29 -0.39 15.35 14.43
C ARG A 29 0.32 14.19 13.75
N GLN A 30 1.60 13.96 14.05
CA GLN A 30 2.33 12.81 13.51
C GLN A 30 1.74 11.48 14.00
N MET A 31 1.36 11.40 15.28
CA MET A 31 0.72 10.22 15.85
C MET A 31 -0.63 9.91 15.17
N GLU A 32 -1.44 10.94 14.93
CA GLU A 32 -2.71 10.81 14.19
C GLU A 32 -2.50 10.34 12.75
N ALA A 33 -1.49 10.89 12.08
CA ALA A 33 -1.11 10.46 10.73
C ALA A 33 -0.69 8.98 10.69
N VAL A 34 0.18 8.55 11.61
CA VAL A 34 0.62 7.14 11.70
C VAL A 34 -0.56 6.21 11.98
N ALA A 35 -1.52 6.62 12.82
CA ALA A 35 -2.73 5.84 13.06
C ALA A 35 -3.59 5.71 11.80
N ALA A 36 -3.75 6.79 11.04
CA ALA A 36 -4.46 6.78 9.76
C ALA A 36 -3.76 5.88 8.72
N ASP A 37 -2.43 5.98 8.60
CA ASP A 37 -1.62 5.16 7.70
C ASP A 37 -1.72 3.67 8.07
N THR A 38 -1.73 3.34 9.36
CA THR A 38 -1.93 1.96 9.84
C THR A 38 -3.30 1.41 9.43
N GLY A 39 -4.34 2.25 9.50
CA GLY A 39 -5.68 1.90 8.99
C GLY A 39 -5.68 1.63 7.48
N ALA A 40 -5.00 2.48 6.70
CA ALA A 40 -4.87 2.31 5.25
C ALA A 40 -4.09 1.03 4.88
N LEU A 41 -3.02 0.70 5.60
CA LEU A 41 -2.24 -0.53 5.40
C LEU A 41 -3.06 -1.80 5.71
N THR A 42 -3.96 -1.73 6.69
CA THR A 42 -4.88 -2.83 7.00
C THR A 42 -5.85 -3.06 5.84
N GLN A 43 -6.41 -2.00 5.28
CA GLN A 43 -7.29 -2.10 4.11
C GLN A 43 -6.55 -2.61 2.87
N LEU A 44 -5.33 -2.11 2.64
CA LEU A 44 -4.48 -2.58 1.55
C LEU A 44 -4.19 -4.09 1.66
N SER A 45 -3.89 -4.59 2.86
CA SER A 45 -3.64 -6.02 3.09
C SER A 45 -4.83 -6.87 2.66
N ALA A 46 -6.06 -6.50 3.04
CA ALA A 46 -7.26 -7.23 2.63
C ALA A 46 -7.46 -7.21 1.10
N VAL A 47 -7.18 -6.08 0.45
CA VAL A 47 -7.23 -5.98 -1.03
C VAL A 47 -6.18 -6.87 -1.68
N LEU A 48 -4.97 -6.93 -1.14
CA LEU A 48 -3.87 -7.75 -1.66
C LEU A 48 -4.18 -9.24 -1.56
N GLU A 49 -4.70 -9.71 -0.43
CA GLU A 49 -5.13 -11.12 -0.26
C GLU A 49 -6.14 -11.51 -1.33
N SER A 50 -7.15 -10.67 -1.53
CA SER A 50 -8.19 -10.89 -2.53
C SER A 50 -7.63 -10.86 -3.96
N ALA A 51 -6.69 -9.96 -4.25
CA ALA A 51 -6.05 -9.86 -5.56
C ALA A 51 -5.19 -11.09 -5.88
N ILE A 52 -4.39 -11.57 -4.92
CA ILE A 52 -3.57 -12.78 -5.05
C ILE A 52 -4.45 -14.00 -5.29
N ALA A 53 -5.56 -14.13 -4.55
CA ALA A 53 -6.50 -15.23 -4.75
C ALA A 53 -7.08 -15.24 -6.17
N ARG A 54 -7.48 -14.07 -6.71
CA ARG A 54 -7.98 -13.97 -8.09
C ARG A 54 -6.92 -14.31 -9.13
N ALA A 55 -5.69 -13.83 -8.97
CA ALA A 55 -4.60 -14.13 -9.88
C ALA A 55 -4.29 -15.64 -9.91
N ARG A 56 -4.30 -16.30 -8.75
CA ARG A 56 -4.15 -17.77 -8.65
C ARG A 56 -5.26 -18.52 -9.38
N VAL A 57 -6.51 -18.16 -9.13
CA VAL A 57 -7.65 -18.80 -9.80
C VAL A 57 -7.56 -18.65 -11.33
N LEU A 58 -7.14 -17.47 -11.81
CA LEU A 58 -6.93 -17.24 -13.24
C LEU A 58 -5.78 -18.10 -13.79
N ALA A 59 -4.65 -18.18 -13.08
CA ALA A 59 -3.52 -19.02 -13.48
C ALA A 59 -3.89 -20.51 -13.50
N GLU A 60 -4.58 -21.01 -12.48
CA GLU A 60 -5.03 -22.41 -12.39
C GLU A 60 -5.99 -22.76 -13.54
N TYR A 61 -6.94 -21.87 -13.85
CA TYR A 61 -7.83 -22.04 -15.00
C TYR A 61 -7.04 -22.10 -16.32
N TYR A 62 -6.09 -21.17 -16.47
CA TYR A 62 -5.26 -21.05 -17.65
C TYR A 62 -4.36 -22.27 -17.89
N GLU A 63 -3.82 -22.87 -16.82
CA GLU A 63 -2.99 -24.07 -16.89
C GLU A 63 -3.79 -25.37 -17.08
N GLY A 64 -5.05 -25.41 -16.62
CA GLY A 64 -5.81 -26.65 -16.50
C GLY A 64 -6.85 -26.92 -17.59
N GLY A 65 -7.62 -25.91 -18.01
CA GLY A 65 -8.82 -26.12 -18.85
C GLY A 65 -9.08 -25.07 -19.92
N TRP A 66 -8.30 -23.99 -19.93
CA TRP A 66 -8.52 -22.86 -20.83
C TRP A 66 -8.53 -23.24 -22.32
N ALA A 67 -7.55 -24.03 -22.79
CA ALA A 67 -7.43 -24.37 -24.20
C ALA A 67 -8.65 -25.17 -24.70
N GLU A 68 -9.10 -26.14 -23.90
CA GLU A 68 -10.28 -26.97 -24.21
C GLU A 68 -11.56 -26.12 -24.26
N ASP A 69 -11.75 -25.23 -23.28
CA ASP A 69 -12.91 -24.34 -23.25
C ASP A 69 -12.94 -23.38 -24.45
N VAL A 70 -11.78 -22.82 -24.82
CA VAL A 70 -11.66 -21.94 -26.00
C VAL A 70 -11.98 -22.71 -27.27
N GLU A 71 -11.48 -23.93 -27.44
CA GLU A 71 -11.80 -24.79 -28.59
C GLU A 71 -13.30 -25.10 -28.67
N VAL A 72 -13.94 -25.45 -27.55
CA VAL A 72 -15.38 -25.72 -27.47
C VAL A 72 -16.18 -24.48 -27.88
N ILE A 73 -15.81 -23.30 -27.39
CA ILE A 73 -16.48 -22.03 -27.74
C ILE A 73 -16.32 -21.72 -29.22
N LEU A 74 -15.10 -21.81 -29.76
CA LEU A 74 -14.83 -21.50 -31.17
C LEU A 74 -15.50 -22.50 -32.12
N ALA A 75 -15.63 -23.77 -31.71
CA ALA A 75 -16.36 -24.77 -32.47
C ALA A 75 -17.89 -24.55 -32.44
N GLY A 76 -18.43 -24.09 -31.31
CA GLY A 76 -19.86 -23.86 -31.11
C GLY A 76 -20.37 -22.51 -31.66
N ASP A 77 -19.53 -21.47 -31.64
CA ASP A 77 -19.83 -20.14 -32.16
C ASP A 77 -18.58 -19.48 -32.78
N PRO A 78 -18.21 -19.85 -34.02
CA PRO A 78 -17.00 -19.35 -34.67
C PRO A 78 -17.07 -17.86 -35.05
N THR A 79 -18.24 -17.23 -34.95
CA THR A 79 -18.45 -15.81 -35.26
C THR A 79 -18.62 -14.94 -34.02
N GLY A 80 -18.68 -15.56 -32.84
CA GLY A 80 -18.85 -14.88 -31.57
C GLY A 80 -17.66 -13.98 -31.24
N ILE A 81 -17.94 -12.86 -30.56
CA ILE A 81 -16.88 -12.01 -30.01
C ILE A 81 -16.23 -12.78 -28.85
N THR A 82 -14.97 -13.13 -29.00
CA THR A 82 -14.22 -13.81 -27.95
C THR A 82 -13.91 -12.84 -26.80
N PRO A 83 -14.16 -13.24 -25.54
CA PRO A 83 -13.78 -12.41 -24.41
C PRO A 83 -12.25 -12.29 -24.32
N PRO A 84 -11.70 -11.23 -23.69
CA PRO A 84 -10.25 -11.11 -23.50
C PRO A 84 -9.61 -12.32 -22.82
N ALA A 85 -10.36 -13.00 -21.94
CA ALA A 85 -9.91 -14.22 -21.27
C ALA A 85 -9.64 -15.39 -22.24
N ALA A 86 -10.19 -15.38 -23.46
CA ALA A 86 -9.90 -16.36 -24.51
C ALA A 86 -8.62 -16.02 -25.31
N ASN A 87 -7.95 -14.91 -25.00
CA ASN A 87 -6.66 -14.55 -25.57
C ASN A 87 -5.53 -14.86 -24.56
N GLN A 88 -4.67 -15.81 -24.92
CA GLN A 88 -3.48 -16.21 -24.14
C GLN A 88 -2.62 -15.00 -23.75
N ASP A 89 -2.35 -14.11 -24.69
CA ASP A 89 -1.47 -12.95 -24.45
C ASP A 89 -2.11 -12.01 -23.42
N ALA A 90 -3.42 -11.78 -23.50
CA ALA A 90 -4.13 -10.92 -22.57
C ALA A 90 -4.13 -11.49 -21.13
N VAL A 91 -4.26 -12.81 -20.99
CA VAL A 91 -4.17 -13.48 -19.68
C VAL A 91 -2.75 -13.39 -19.14
N TRP A 92 -1.75 -13.67 -19.97
CA TRP A 92 -0.35 -13.58 -19.59
C TRP A 92 0.04 -12.17 -19.15
N GLU A 93 -0.35 -11.14 -19.90
CA GLU A 93 -0.11 -9.74 -19.57
C GLU A 93 -0.74 -9.38 -18.21
N ALA A 94 -2.00 -9.77 -17.98
CA ALA A 94 -2.68 -9.48 -16.71
C ALA A 94 -1.99 -10.13 -15.50
N LEU A 95 -1.49 -11.37 -15.64
CA LEU A 95 -0.76 -12.07 -14.59
C LEU A 95 0.64 -11.48 -14.38
N SER A 96 1.35 -11.14 -15.45
CA SER A 96 2.68 -10.52 -15.37
C SER A 96 2.61 -9.14 -14.71
N ASP A 97 1.64 -8.32 -15.10
CA ASP A 97 1.41 -7.01 -14.48
C ASP A 97 1.09 -7.14 -12.99
N HIS A 98 0.29 -8.14 -12.62
CA HIS A 98 -0.01 -8.42 -11.21
C HIS A 98 1.28 -8.75 -10.44
N ASP A 99 2.08 -9.69 -10.95
CA ASP A 99 3.35 -10.09 -10.33
C ASP A 99 4.32 -8.92 -10.16
N ASP A 100 4.46 -8.06 -11.16
CA ASP A 100 5.35 -6.91 -11.09
C ASP A 100 4.91 -5.89 -10.04
N ARG A 101 3.60 -5.70 -9.87
CA ARG A 101 3.06 -4.84 -8.79
C ARG A 101 3.29 -5.45 -7.41
N ILE A 102 3.15 -6.77 -7.27
CA ILE A 102 3.47 -7.47 -6.02
C ILE A 102 4.96 -7.35 -5.68
N ARG A 103 5.85 -7.53 -6.66
CA ARG A 103 7.31 -7.35 -6.46
C ARG A 103 7.66 -5.93 -6.05
N LEU A 104 7.02 -4.93 -6.63
CA LEU A 104 7.20 -3.53 -6.23
C LEU A 104 6.81 -3.31 -4.77
N ILE A 105 5.65 -3.82 -4.34
CA ILE A 105 5.19 -3.72 -2.95
C ILE A 105 6.17 -4.42 -2.01
N LEU A 106 6.61 -5.63 -2.35
CA LEU A 106 7.59 -6.37 -1.56
C LEU A 106 8.91 -5.58 -1.43
N GLY A 107 9.37 -4.97 -2.52
CA GLY A 107 10.57 -4.13 -2.53
C GLY A 107 10.46 -2.91 -1.61
N LEU A 108 9.29 -2.26 -1.58
CA LEU A 108 9.02 -1.14 -0.67
C LEU A 108 9.05 -1.57 0.80
N VAL A 109 8.38 -2.69 1.12
CA VAL A 109 8.33 -3.24 2.50
C VAL A 109 9.72 -3.69 2.95
N ALA A 110 10.45 -4.43 2.12
CA ALA A 110 11.81 -4.87 2.44
C ALA A 110 12.77 -3.69 2.60
N GLY A 111 12.65 -2.66 1.76
CA GLY A 111 13.42 -1.43 1.85
C GLY A 111 13.18 -0.65 3.14
N TYR A 112 11.94 -0.62 3.62
CA TYR A 112 11.59 -0.07 4.93
C TYR A 112 12.25 -0.86 6.07
N LEU A 113 12.02 -2.17 6.12
CA LEU A 113 12.53 -3.04 7.20
C LEU A 113 14.06 -3.04 7.30
N THR A 114 14.77 -2.91 6.18
CA THR A 114 16.25 -2.91 6.16
C THR A 114 16.88 -1.58 6.55
N ARG A 115 16.17 -0.46 6.41
CA ARG A 115 16.65 0.87 6.81
C ARG A 115 16.55 1.09 8.33
N ASP A 116 15.50 0.54 8.95
CA ASP A 116 15.25 0.67 10.39
C ASP A 116 16.05 -0.33 11.25
N LEU A 117 16.70 -1.31 10.64
CA LEU A 117 17.60 -2.28 11.31
C LEU A 117 19.07 -1.83 11.34
N ARG A 118 19.37 -0.56 11.02
CA ARG A 118 20.71 0.06 11.10
C ARG A 118 20.71 1.18 12.12
#